data_AF-A0AAP6XLT1-F1
#
_entry.id   AF-A0AAP6XLT1-F1
#
_cell.length_a   1.000
_cell.length_b   1.000
_cell.length_c   1.000
_cell.angle_alpha   90.00
_cell.angle_beta   90.00
_cell.angle_gamma   90.00
#
_symmetry.space_group_name_H-M   'P 1'
#
loop_
_entity.id
_entity.type
_entity.pdbx_description
1 polymer ?
#
loop_
_entity_poly.entity_id
_entity_poly.type
_entity_poly.pdbx_seq_one_letter_code
_entity_poly.pdbx_strand_id
1 'polypeptide(L)' 'MFADIFTRFPDVHTVHSDNGAAMTSKRLGKLFAEHGVARSLNRPHTSNDNPHAESVFHTLKTRTYYPKTFTTLGEADA' A
#
# COMPACT_ATOMS: atom_id res chain seq x y z
N MET A 1 2.67 -1.56 12.10
CA MET A 1 1.98 -0.29 11.74
C MET A 1 3.05 0.76 11.41
N PHE A 2 2.75 1.88 10.72
CA PHE A 2 3.77 2.84 10.24
C PHE A 2 4.86 3.26 11.26
N ALA A 3 4.52 3.44 12.54
CA ALA A 3 5.49 3.75 13.59
C ALA A 3 6.62 2.70 13.69
N ASP A 4 6.28 1.42 13.57
CA ASP A 4 7.24 0.31 13.57
C ASP A 4 8.14 0.35 12.32
N ILE A 5 7.55 0.66 11.15
CA ILE A 5 8.30 0.81 9.90
C ILE A 5 9.32 1.93 10.03
N PHE A 6 8.94 3.10 10.53
CA PHE A 6 9.85 4.24 10.68
C PHE A 6 10.92 4.00 11.73
N THR A 7 10.63 3.19 12.74
CA THR A 7 11.64 2.75 13.73
C THR A 7 12.64 1.78 13.10
N ARG A 8 12.17 0.85 12.26
CA ARG A 8 13.00 -0.16 11.60
C ARG A 8 13.79 0.39 10.41
N PHE A 9 13.25 1.38 9.72
CA PHE A 9 13.83 1.99 8.52
C PHE A 9 13.91 3.51 8.73
N PRO A 10 14.92 3.99 9.47
CA PRO A 10 15.02 5.40 9.86
C PRO A 10 15.28 6.35 8.67
N ASP A 11 15.77 5.82 7.54
CA ASP A 11 16.10 6.60 6.34
C ASP A 11 14.88 6.86 5.43
N VAL A 12 13.67 6.49 5.87
CA VAL A 12 12.44 6.79 5.14
C VAL A 12 12.06 8.25 5.38
N HIS A 13 12.35 9.11 4.40
CA HIS A 13 12.03 10.55 4.49
C HIS A 13 10.71 10.92 3.84
N THR A 14 10.15 10.07 2.98
CA THR A 14 8.91 10.35 2.26
C THR A 14 8.10 9.09 2.04
N VAL A 15 6.80 9.16 2.28
CA VAL A 15 5.83 8.14 1.89
C VAL A 15 4.95 8.71 0.78
N HIS A 16 4.98 8.04 -0.37
CA HIS A 16 4.09 8.35 -1.48
C HIS A 16 2.90 7.37 -1.50
N SER A 17 1.67 7.88 -1.66
CA SER A 17 0.46 7.07 -1.65
C SER A 17 -0.67 7.66 -2.49
N ASP A 18 -1.75 6.89 -2.62
CA ASP A 18 -3.02 7.40 -3.10
C ASP A 18 -3.58 8.51 -2.19
N ASN A 19 -4.57 9.25 -2.70
CA ASN A 19 -5.23 10.33 -1.97
C ASN A 19 -6.47 9.85 -1.18
N GLY A 20 -6.54 8.56 -0.86
CA GLY A 20 -7.66 7.96 -0.12
C GLY A 20 -7.83 8.53 1.29
N ALA A 21 -9.03 8.35 1.86
CA ALA A 21 -9.41 8.91 3.17
C ALA A 21 -8.48 8.48 4.32
N ALA A 22 -7.96 7.25 4.27
CA ALA A 22 -7.00 6.75 5.24
C ALA A 22 -5.68 7.52 5.16
N MET A 23 -5.12 7.64 3.95
CA MET A 23 -3.82 8.28 3.71
C MET A 23 -3.85 9.79 3.91
N THR A 24 -5.00 10.42 3.70
CA THR A 24 -5.22 11.87 3.93
C THR A 24 -5.60 12.21 5.38
N SER A 25 -5.89 11.21 6.22
CA SER A 25 -6.37 11.44 7.59
C SER A 25 -5.41 12.30 8.44
N LYS A 26 -5.99 13.11 9.33
CA LYS A 26 -5.23 13.95 10.28
C LYS A 26 -4.35 13.12 11.22
N ARG A 27 -4.88 11.99 11.69
CA ARG A 27 -4.17 11.08 12.60
C ARG A 27 -2.88 10.56 11.97
N LEU A 28 -2.96 10.09 10.72
CA LEU A 28 -1.78 9.59 10.02
C LEU A 28 -0.80 10.72 9.68
N GLY A 29 -1.32 11.90 9.28
CA GLY A 29 -0.48 13.08 9.05
C GLY A 29 0.32 13.50 10.28
N LYS A 30 -0.28 13.46 11.47
CA LYS A 30 0.41 13.75 12.74
C LYS A 30 1.52 12.73 13.01
N LEU A 31 1.24 11.44 12.82
CA LEU A 31 2.24 10.38 12.97
C LEU A 31 3.44 10.61 12.04
N PHE A 32 3.20 10.96 10.77
CA PHE A 32 4.29 11.19 9.82
C PHE A 32 5.13 12.42 10.22
N ALA A 33 4.48 13.49 10.65
CA ALA A 33 5.16 14.69 11.14
C ALA A 33 6.00 14.42 12.41
N GLU A 34 5.47 13.63 13.36
CA GLU A 34 6.19 13.23 14.59
C GLU A 34 7.48 12.44 14.27
N HIS A 35 7.49 11.71 13.15
CA HIS A 35 8.65 10.96 12.68
C HIS A 35 9.48 11.71 11.61
N GLY A 36 9.18 12.97 11.30
CA GLY A 36 9.91 13.74 10.28
C GLY A 36 9.74 13.22 8.85
N VAL A 37 8.68 12.46 8.57
CA VAL A 37 8.40 11.85 7.27
C VAL A 37 7.45 12.73 6.46
N ALA A 38 7.84 13.08 5.24
CA ALA A 38 6.97 13.82 4.32
C ALA A 38 5.91 12.91 3.71
N ARG A 39 4.71 13.46 3.46
CA ARG A 39 3.64 12.77 2.73
C ARG A 39 3.54 13.33 1.32
N SER A 40 3.63 12.46 0.33
CA SER A 40 3.36 12.75 -1.07
C SER A 40 2.10 11.98 -1.50
N LEU A 41 1.18 12.64 -2.21
CA LEU A 41 -0.10 12.04 -2.60
C LEU A 41 -0.28 12.13 -4.11
N ASN A 42 -0.98 11.16 -4.69
CA ASN A 42 -1.42 11.23 -6.08
C ASN A 42 -2.24 12.51 -6.33
N ARG A 43 -2.13 13.04 -7.56
CA ARG A 43 -3.04 14.08 -8.01
C ARG A 43 -4.47 13.55 -8.05
N PRO A 44 -5.48 14.42 -7.86
CA PRO A 44 -6.88 14.02 -7.97
C PRO A 44 -7.15 13.25 -9.27
N HIS A 45 -7.86 12.12 -9.15
CA HIS A 45 -8.27 11.28 -10.27
C HIS A 45 -7.13 10.74 -11.16
N THR A 46 -5.91 10.64 -10.62
CA THR A 46 -4.72 10.23 -11.39
C THR A 46 -4.12 8.95 -10.80
N SER A 47 -4.52 7.80 -11.32
CA SER A 47 -4.08 6.48 -10.80
C SER A 47 -2.64 6.14 -11.19
N ASN A 48 -2.13 6.69 -12.29
CA ASN A 48 -0.78 6.42 -12.79
C ASN A 48 0.33 7.20 -12.08
N ASP A 49 0.02 8.00 -11.06
CA ASP A 49 1.03 8.71 -10.25
C ASP A 49 1.79 7.76 -9.28
N ASN A 50 1.33 6.52 -9.09
CA ASN A 50 2.00 5.50 -8.27
C ASN A 50 2.38 4.23 -9.07
N PRO A 51 3.22 4.34 -10.13
CA PRO A 51 3.46 3.24 -11.06
C PRO A 51 4.13 2.02 -10.39
N HIS A 52 4.94 2.24 -9.36
CA HIS A 52 5.64 1.17 -8.67
C HIS A 52 4.67 0.26 -7.90
N ALA A 53 3.78 0.84 -7.07
CA ALA A 53 2.82 0.04 -6.32
C ALA A 53 1.82 -0.66 -7.26
N GLU A 54 1.36 0.02 -8.30
CA GLU A 54 0.46 -0.56 -9.31
C GLU A 54 1.09 -1.76 -10.01
N SER A 55 2.37 -1.69 -10.38
CA SER A 55 3.10 -2.81 -10.98
C SER A 55 3.21 -4.02 -10.05
N VAL A 56 3.51 -3.78 -8.76
CA VAL A 56 3.56 -4.84 -7.74
C VAL A 56 2.18 -5.48 -7.58
N PHE A 57 1.12 -4.69 -7.44
CA PHE A 57 -0.23 -5.22 -7.28
C PHE A 57 -0.76 -5.91 -8.53
N HIS A 58 -0.44 -5.40 -9.73
CA HIS A 58 -0.75 -6.10 -10.97
C HIS A 58 -0.11 -7.49 -10.98
N THR A 59 1.17 -7.57 -10.63
CA THR A 59 1.89 -8.85 -10.53
C THR A 59 1.21 -9.79 -9.55
N LEU A 60 0.83 -9.31 -8.36
CA LEU A 60 0.14 -10.12 -7.35
C LEU A 60 -1.25 -10.59 -7.80
N LYS A 61 -2.01 -9.74 -8.48
CA LYS A 61 -3.37 -10.07 -8.98
C LYS A 61 -3.33 -11.04 -10.15
N THR A 62 -2.31 -10.95 -10.99
CA THR A 62 -2.23 -11.71 -12.25
C THR A 62 -1.39 -12.97 -12.15
N ARG A 63 -0.43 -13.05 -11.21
CA ARG A 63 0.25 -14.31 -10.88
C ARG A 63 -0.72 -15.25 -10.18
N THR A 64 -1.19 -16.24 -10.93
CA THR A 64 -1.99 -17.35 -10.42
C THR A 64 -1.08 -18.34 -9.69
N TYR A 65 -0.88 -18.15 -8.39
CA TYR A 65 -0.42 -19.21 -7.48
C TYR A 65 -1.58 -20.06 -6.94
N TYR A 66 -2.82 -19.60 -7.14
CA TYR A 66 -4.03 -20.30 -6.73
C TYR A 66 -4.46 -21.33 -7.78
N PRO A 67 -5.12 -22.43 -7.37
CA PRO A 67 -5.69 -23.39 -8.29
C PRO A 67 -6.63 -22.70 -9.27
N LYS A 68 -6.43 -22.92 -10.58
CA LYS A 68 -7.32 -22.37 -11.62
C LYS A 68 -8.73 -22.95 -11.53
N THR A 69 -8.85 -24.13 -10.94
CA THR A 69 -10.09 -24.86 -10.71
C THR A 69 -9.97 -25.60 -9.38
N PHE A 70 -11.07 -25.69 -8.66
CA PHE A 70 -11.22 -26.57 -7.51
C PHE A 70 -12.13 -27.72 -7.92
N THR A 71 -11.72 -28.96 -7.64
CA THR A 71 -12.49 -30.16 -7.97
C THR A 71 -13.58 -30.41 -6.92
N THR A 72 -13.37 -29.92 -5.69
CA THR A 72 -14.33 -30.04 -4.58
C THR A 72 -14.44 -28.73 -3.81
N LEU A 73 -15.53 -28.53 -3.08
CA LEU A 73 -15.69 -27.39 -2.17
C LEU A 73 -14.60 -27.36 -1.09
N GLY A 74 -14.19 -28.51 -0.59
CA GLY A 74 -13.13 -28.60 0.43
C GLY A 74 -11.75 -28.17 -0.06
N GLU A 75 -11.48 -28.19 -1.37
CA GLU A 75 -10.25 -27.63 -1.96
C GLU A 75 -10.30 -26.10 -2.06
N ALA A 76 -11.49 -25.49 -2.10
CA ALA A 76 -11.68 -24.05 -2.21
C ALA A 76 -11.65 -23.32 -0.86
N ASP A 77 -11.85 -24.04 0.24
CA ASP A 77 -11.89 -23.49 1.61
C ASP A 77 -10.50 -23.34 2.27
N ALA A 78 -9.42 -23.71 1.58
CA ALA A 78 -8.03 -23.68 2.08
C ALA A 78 -7.25 -22.41 1.67
#